data_AF-A0A522S7C0-F1
#
_entry.id   AF-A0A522S7C0-F1
#
_cell.length_a   1.000
_cell.length_b   1.000
_cell.length_c   1.000
_cell.angle_alpha   90.00
_cell.angle_beta   90.00
_cell.angle_gamma   90.00
#
_symmetry.space_group_name_H-M   'P 1'
#
loop_
_entity.id
_entity.type
_entity.pdbx_description
1 polymer ?
#
loop_
_entity_poly.entity_id
_entity_poly.type
_entity_poly.pdbx_seq_one_letter_code
_entity_poly.pdbx_strand_id
1 'polypeptide(L)'
;MSRHAPAADYDTPAGDPGLFGPDSVTWKVHADFTSMMVGGLASLMLQALHPLALAGIWDHSTFRTDALGRLRNTAAFVGRTTYAPRAAAEAAIERVRVIHHHVVGTAADGRAYSADDPRLLAWVHVAECWGFLQSYQTYCRVRISGADQDLYLKEMAVVAEALGARDVPQSRAELDEFLVKTRAELVCDGRTREVMRVLGVMRLPVPLAGISRNLFLGAAAALLPDWA
;
A
#
# COMPACT_ATOMS: atom_id res chain seq x y z
N MET A 1 4.76 -7.00 24.61
CA MET A 1 4.32 -5.58 24.61
C MET A 1 3.23 -5.44 23.56
N SER A 2 2.01 -5.04 23.95
CA SER A 2 0.88 -4.92 23.03
C SER A 2 1.18 -3.85 21.97
N ARG A 3 1.29 -4.27 20.70
CA ARG A 3 1.72 -3.44 19.56
C ARG A 3 0.58 -2.61 18.93
N HIS A 4 -0.44 -2.25 19.69
CA HIS A 4 -1.52 -1.40 19.16
C HIS A 4 -1.29 0.02 19.62
N ALA A 5 -0.82 0.88 18.71
CA ALA A 5 -0.96 2.32 18.91
C ALA A 5 -2.45 2.62 19.14
N PRO A 6 -2.80 3.50 20.10
CA PRO A 6 -4.19 3.85 20.35
C PRO A 6 -4.90 4.26 19.05
N ALA A 7 -6.20 3.94 18.94
CA ALA A 7 -7.00 4.42 17.82
C ALA A 7 -6.86 5.95 17.74
N ALA A 8 -6.71 6.49 16.52
CA ALA A 8 -6.70 7.93 16.36
C ALA A 8 -8.09 8.46 16.75
N ASP A 9 -8.12 9.57 17.48
CA ASP A 9 -9.33 10.36 17.58
C ASP A 9 -9.49 11.10 16.25
N TYR A 10 -10.53 10.76 15.49
CA TYR A 10 -10.79 11.33 14.18
C TYR A 10 -11.59 12.64 14.26
N ASP A 11 -12.14 12.97 15.44
CA ASP A 11 -13.04 14.10 15.62
C ASP A 11 -12.36 15.31 16.29
N THR A 12 -11.14 15.15 16.80
CA THR A 12 -10.41 16.19 17.56
C THR A 12 -9.05 16.55 16.94
N PRO A 13 -8.76 17.84 16.68
CA PRO A 13 -9.64 18.99 16.88
C PRO A 13 -10.72 19.08 15.79
N ALA A 14 -11.91 19.53 16.17
CA ALA A 14 -13.04 19.67 15.23
C ALA A 14 -12.69 20.63 14.09
N GLY A 15 -12.95 20.20 12.85
CA GLY A 15 -12.72 21.00 11.64
C GLY A 15 -11.31 20.91 11.05
N ASP A 16 -10.41 20.10 11.61
CA ASP A 16 -9.13 19.78 10.96
C ASP A 16 -9.38 18.82 9.78
N PRO A 17 -9.07 19.22 8.53
CA PRO A 17 -9.29 18.38 7.34
C PRO A 17 -8.24 17.26 7.19
N GLY A 18 -7.20 17.22 8.03
CA GLY A 18 -6.09 16.30 7.89
C GLY A 18 -5.14 16.69 6.76
N LEU A 19 -4.65 15.68 6.04
CA LEU A 19 -3.78 15.88 4.88
C LEU A 19 -4.56 16.28 3.61
N PHE A 20 -5.77 15.75 3.42
CA PHE A 20 -6.52 15.88 2.17
C PHE A 20 -7.89 16.56 2.30
N GLY A 21 -8.63 16.28 3.38
CA GLY A 21 -10.00 16.76 3.59
C GLY A 21 -11.09 16.00 2.84
N PRO A 22 -12.35 16.14 3.25
CA PRO A 22 -13.49 15.36 2.76
C PRO A 22 -13.85 15.57 1.28
N ASP A 23 -13.44 16.70 0.70
CA ASP A 23 -13.69 17.03 -0.71
C ASP A 23 -12.59 16.51 -1.66
N SER A 24 -11.54 15.88 -1.11
CA SER A 24 -10.43 15.32 -1.90
C SER A 24 -10.83 14.09 -2.70
N VAL A 25 -10.08 13.83 -3.79
CA VAL A 25 -10.27 12.60 -4.55
C VAL A 25 -9.80 11.40 -3.72
N THR A 26 -8.78 11.58 -2.89
CA THR A 26 -8.26 10.56 -1.97
C THR A 26 -9.34 10.05 -1.02
N TRP A 27 -10.11 10.93 -0.38
CA TRP A 27 -11.26 10.51 0.44
C TRP A 27 -12.29 9.72 -0.37
N LYS A 28 -12.61 10.20 -1.58
CA LYS A 28 -13.59 9.54 -2.46
C LYS A 28 -13.15 8.13 -2.88
N VAL A 29 -11.88 7.94 -3.25
CA VAL A 29 -11.33 6.64 -3.64
C VAL A 29 -11.26 5.70 -2.44
N HIS A 30 -10.77 6.19 -1.30
CA HIS A 30 -10.54 5.37 -0.11
C HIS A 30 -11.82 5.02 0.66
N ALA A 31 -12.95 5.68 0.37
CA ALA A 31 -14.23 5.39 1.03
C ALA A 31 -14.87 4.08 0.54
N ASP A 32 -14.52 3.59 -0.66
CA ASP A 32 -15.06 2.34 -1.19
C ASP A 32 -14.31 1.13 -0.62
N PHE A 33 -14.90 0.51 0.41
CA PHE A 33 -14.29 -0.64 1.11
C PHE A 33 -13.91 -1.79 0.17
N THR A 34 -14.77 -2.13 -0.79
CA THR A 34 -14.54 -3.26 -1.70
C THR A 34 -13.32 -2.99 -2.57
N SER A 35 -13.26 -1.80 -3.16
CA SER A 35 -12.16 -1.36 -4.01
C SER A 35 -10.86 -1.25 -3.23
N MET A 36 -10.89 -0.72 -2.01
CA MET A 36 -9.72 -0.64 -1.14
C MET A 36 -9.20 -2.01 -0.74
N MET A 37 -10.08 -2.98 -0.45
CA MET A 37 -9.67 -4.34 -0.11
C MET A 37 -9.03 -5.05 -1.30
N VAL A 38 -9.67 -5.01 -2.47
CA VAL A 38 -9.10 -5.63 -3.69
C VAL A 38 -7.80 -4.92 -4.10
N GLY A 39 -7.79 -3.58 -4.09
CA GLY A 39 -6.64 -2.78 -4.48
C GLY A 39 -5.45 -2.93 -3.54
N GLY A 40 -5.70 -3.05 -2.24
CA GLY A 40 -4.66 -3.33 -1.24
C GLY A 40 -4.02 -4.70 -1.43
N LEU A 41 -4.82 -5.72 -1.79
CA LEU A 41 -4.27 -7.05 -2.13
C LEU A 41 -3.47 -7.01 -3.44
N ALA A 42 -3.96 -6.33 -4.47
CA ALA A 42 -3.25 -6.19 -5.75
C ALA A 42 -1.92 -5.44 -5.56
N SER A 43 -1.93 -4.38 -4.76
CA SER A 43 -0.74 -3.65 -4.33
C SER A 43 0.28 -4.57 -3.67
N LEU A 44 -0.12 -5.42 -2.73
CA LEU A 44 0.80 -6.35 -2.06
C LEU A 44 1.40 -7.38 -3.01
N MET A 45 0.60 -7.89 -3.95
CA MET A 45 1.08 -8.81 -4.98
C MET A 45 2.14 -8.13 -5.86
N LEU A 46 1.88 -6.89 -6.29
CA LEU A 46 2.80 -6.13 -7.11
C LEU A 46 4.08 -5.79 -6.33
N GLN A 47 3.96 -5.26 -5.10
CA GLN A 47 5.09 -4.94 -4.23
C GLN A 47 6.04 -6.13 -4.02
N ALA A 48 5.49 -7.34 -3.89
CA ALA A 48 6.26 -8.56 -3.67
C ALA A 48 7.19 -8.91 -4.84
N LEU A 49 6.96 -8.38 -6.05
CA LEU A 49 7.83 -8.63 -7.20
C LEU A 49 9.18 -7.92 -7.09
N HIS A 50 9.30 -6.86 -6.30
CA HIS A 50 10.57 -6.16 -6.16
C HIS A 50 11.44 -6.83 -5.09
N PRO A 51 12.60 -7.41 -5.45
CA PRO A 51 13.38 -8.26 -4.55
C PRO A 51 13.85 -7.54 -3.27
N LEU A 52 14.23 -6.26 -3.37
CA LEU A 52 14.65 -5.47 -2.20
C LEU A 52 13.49 -5.11 -1.27
N ALA A 53 12.31 -4.77 -1.83
CA ALA A 53 11.11 -4.50 -1.02
C ALA A 53 10.69 -5.79 -0.30
N LEU A 54 10.66 -6.90 -1.04
CA LEU A 54 10.34 -8.21 -0.48
C LEU A 54 11.34 -8.63 0.60
N ALA A 55 12.64 -8.33 0.46
CA ALA A 55 13.64 -8.66 1.48
C ALA A 55 13.32 -7.96 2.82
N GLY A 56 12.97 -6.67 2.81
CA GLY A 56 12.54 -5.96 4.02
C GLY A 56 11.32 -6.61 4.69
N ILE A 57 10.34 -7.05 3.91
CA ILE A 57 9.18 -7.80 4.43
C ILE A 57 9.60 -9.17 4.97
N TRP A 58 10.47 -9.86 4.24
CA TRP A 58 10.89 -11.23 4.48
C TRP A 58 11.63 -11.38 5.80
N ASP A 59 12.52 -10.44 6.06
CA ASP A 59 13.50 -10.48 7.15
C ASP A 59 12.98 -9.78 8.41
N HIS A 60 12.16 -8.72 8.27
CA HIS A 60 11.79 -7.83 9.39
C HIS A 60 10.31 -7.82 9.75
N SER A 61 9.47 -8.62 9.09
CA SER A 61 8.02 -8.62 9.37
C SER A 61 7.48 -9.98 9.84
N THR A 62 6.39 -9.92 10.59
CA THR A 62 5.65 -11.10 11.05
C THR A 62 4.73 -11.68 9.97
N PHE A 63 4.91 -11.37 8.68
CA PHE A 63 3.92 -11.73 7.65
C PHE A 63 3.58 -13.22 7.58
N ARG A 64 4.54 -14.12 7.88
CA ARG A 64 4.28 -15.58 7.90
C ARG A 64 3.44 -16.04 9.09
N THR A 65 3.62 -15.40 10.23
CA THR A 65 3.01 -15.81 11.51
C THR A 65 1.76 -15.02 11.84
N ASP A 66 1.66 -13.80 11.34
CA ASP A 66 0.56 -12.85 11.55
C ASP A 66 0.34 -11.94 10.32
N ALA A 67 -0.01 -12.55 9.18
CA ALA A 67 -0.35 -11.83 7.95
C ALA A 67 -1.50 -10.83 8.16
N LEU A 68 -2.54 -11.25 8.91
CA LEU A 68 -3.72 -10.43 9.16
C LEU A 68 -3.39 -9.20 10.03
N GLY A 69 -2.59 -9.35 11.08
CA GLY A 69 -2.11 -8.22 11.88
C GLY A 69 -1.27 -7.26 11.05
N ARG A 70 -0.45 -7.77 10.12
CA ARG A 70 0.31 -6.92 9.19
C ARG A 70 -0.61 -6.11 8.28
N LEU A 71 -1.62 -6.74 7.67
CA LEU A 71 -2.62 -6.05 6.85
C LEU A 71 -3.38 -4.98 7.65
N ARG A 72 -3.74 -5.28 8.89
CA ARG A 72 -4.39 -4.31 9.79
C ARG A 72 -3.52 -3.09 10.07
N ASN A 73 -2.20 -3.28 10.26
CA ASN A 73 -1.28 -2.16 10.48
C ASN A 73 -1.16 -1.27 9.24
N THR A 74 -1.07 -1.85 8.05
CA THR A 74 -1.09 -1.09 6.79
C THR A 74 -2.41 -0.35 6.60
N ALA A 75 -3.55 -1.02 6.80
CA ALA A 75 -4.87 -0.38 6.71
C ALA A 75 -5.03 0.74 7.75
N ALA A 76 -4.50 0.57 8.97
CA ALA A 76 -4.50 1.61 9.98
C ALA A 76 -3.62 2.81 9.60
N PHE A 77 -2.48 2.58 8.94
CA PHE A 77 -1.64 3.65 8.42
C PHE A 77 -2.38 4.43 7.32
N VAL A 78 -2.88 3.75 6.29
CA VAL A 78 -3.65 4.37 5.19
C VAL A 78 -4.87 5.12 5.72
N GLY A 79 -5.62 4.52 6.65
CA GLY A 79 -6.78 5.18 7.28
C GLY A 79 -6.40 6.44 8.04
N ARG A 80 -5.29 6.43 8.78
CA ARG A 80 -4.80 7.62 9.51
C ARG A 80 -4.32 8.72 8.57
N THR A 81 -3.53 8.39 7.55
CA THR A 81 -3.05 9.41 6.60
C THR A 81 -4.17 9.97 5.72
N THR A 82 -5.24 9.19 5.51
CA THR A 82 -6.41 9.63 4.75
C THR A 82 -7.35 10.50 5.57
N TYR A 83 -7.79 10.00 6.73
CA TYR A 83 -8.97 10.53 7.43
C TYR A 83 -8.67 11.23 8.75
N ALA A 84 -7.49 11.01 9.36
CA ALA A 84 -7.22 11.57 10.68
C ALA A 84 -6.83 13.05 10.61
N PRO A 85 -7.04 13.81 11.70
CA PRO A 85 -6.49 15.15 11.86
C PRO A 85 -4.98 15.19 11.60
N ARG A 86 -4.48 16.34 11.14
CA ARG A 86 -3.14 16.46 10.56
C ARG A 86 -2.04 15.95 11.48
N ALA A 87 -2.07 16.34 12.75
CA ALA A 87 -1.08 15.92 13.73
C ALA A 87 -1.03 14.39 13.93
N ALA A 88 -2.18 13.71 13.85
CA ALA A 88 -2.25 12.25 13.98
C ALA A 88 -1.72 11.55 12.72
N ALA A 89 -1.99 12.11 11.52
CA ALA A 89 -1.42 11.63 10.27
C ALA A 89 0.11 11.80 10.23
N GLU A 90 0.63 12.98 10.59
CA GLU A 90 2.06 13.26 10.68
C GLU A 90 2.77 12.36 11.70
N ALA A 91 2.17 12.14 12.87
CA ALA A 91 2.71 11.22 13.87
C ALA A 91 2.73 9.76 13.38
N ALA A 92 1.77 9.35 12.54
CA ALA A 92 1.77 8.03 11.92
C ALA A 92 2.89 7.90 10.88
N ILE A 93 3.11 8.92 10.05
CA ILE A 93 4.21 8.99 9.08
C ILE A 93 5.55 8.91 9.80
N GLU A 94 5.77 9.74 10.82
CA GLU A 94 7.04 9.76 11.57
C GLU A 94 7.32 8.41 12.24
N ARG A 95 6.28 7.77 12.80
CA ARG A 95 6.43 6.42 13.37
C ARG A 95 6.89 5.41 12.33
N VAL A 96 6.35 5.45 11.11
CA VAL A 96 6.78 4.56 10.03
C VAL A 96 8.22 4.84 9.62
N ARG A 97 8.61 6.12 9.50
CA ARG A 97 10.01 6.50 9.22
C ARG A 97 10.98 5.94 10.26
N VAL A 98 10.67 6.09 11.55
CA VAL A 98 11.48 5.52 12.64
C VAL A 98 11.60 4.00 12.53
N ILE A 99 10.53 3.30 12.13
CA ILE A 99 10.60 1.85 11.90
C ILE A 99 11.49 1.54 10.70
N HIS A 100 11.32 2.26 9.58
CA HIS A 100 12.06 2.04 8.35
C HIS A 100 13.58 2.28 8.52
N HIS A 101 13.99 3.24 9.35
CA HIS A 101 15.38 3.48 9.76
C HIS A 101 16.10 2.23 10.31
N HIS A 102 15.36 1.26 10.82
CA HIS A 102 15.92 0.01 11.34
C HIS A 102 15.74 -1.19 10.41
N VAL A 103 15.01 -1.04 9.31
CA VAL A 103 14.76 -2.10 8.32
C VAL A 103 15.81 -1.99 7.22
N VAL A 104 16.98 -2.54 7.53
CA VAL A 104 18.12 -2.63 6.62
C VAL A 104 18.63 -4.07 6.56
N GLY A 105 19.30 -4.44 5.48
CA GLY A 105 19.89 -5.76 5.35
C GLY A 105 20.49 -6.04 3.99
N THR A 106 20.70 -7.33 3.71
CA THR A 106 21.20 -7.83 2.43
C THR A 106 20.19 -8.82 1.86
N ALA A 107 19.71 -8.57 0.65
CA ALA A 107 18.76 -9.42 -0.05
C ALA A 107 19.40 -10.75 -0.47
N ALA A 108 18.56 -11.71 -0.89
CA ALA A 108 19.00 -13.05 -1.28
C ALA A 108 19.99 -13.05 -2.46
N ASP A 109 19.99 -12.01 -3.28
CA ASP A 109 20.89 -11.81 -4.42
C ASP A 109 22.18 -11.05 -4.05
N GLY A 110 22.40 -10.75 -2.77
CA GLY A 110 23.59 -10.08 -2.26
C GLY A 110 23.53 -8.55 -2.28
N ARG A 111 22.49 -7.93 -2.84
CA ARG A 111 22.34 -6.46 -2.81
C ARG A 111 21.94 -5.99 -1.41
N ALA A 112 22.52 -4.87 -0.98
CA ALA A 112 22.04 -4.19 0.22
C ALA A 112 20.65 -3.58 -0.01
N TYR A 113 19.82 -3.54 1.03
CA TYR A 113 18.55 -2.83 1.01
C TYR A 113 18.38 -1.99 2.27
N SER A 114 17.63 -0.90 2.12
CA SER A 114 17.10 -0.08 3.21
C SER A 114 15.65 0.25 2.91
N ALA A 115 14.77 0.16 3.90
CA ALA A 115 13.39 0.61 3.76
C ALA A 115 13.26 2.14 3.64
N ASP A 116 14.34 2.89 3.91
CA ASP A 116 14.43 4.33 3.65
C ASP A 116 14.97 4.67 2.26
N ASP A 117 15.29 3.67 1.43
CA ASP A 117 15.72 3.95 0.07
C ASP A 117 14.61 4.73 -0.67
N PRO A 118 14.87 5.96 -1.15
CA PRO A 118 13.83 6.80 -1.73
C PRO A 118 13.19 6.21 -2.99
N ARG A 119 13.94 5.44 -3.77
CA ARG A 119 13.44 4.75 -4.97
C ARG A 119 12.57 3.56 -4.57
N LEU A 120 12.96 2.84 -3.53
CA LEU A 120 12.18 1.71 -3.01
C LEU A 120 10.87 2.18 -2.36
N LEU A 121 10.91 3.29 -1.60
CA LEU A 121 9.72 3.95 -1.07
C LEU A 121 8.78 4.39 -2.20
N ALA A 122 9.31 4.98 -3.27
CA ALA A 122 8.53 5.35 -4.45
C ALA A 122 7.89 4.11 -5.11
N TRP A 123 8.60 2.99 -5.23
CA TRP A 123 8.02 1.75 -5.75
C TRP A 123 6.85 1.23 -4.91
N VAL A 124 7.03 1.15 -3.59
CA VAL A 124 5.98 0.67 -2.67
C VAL A 124 4.74 1.57 -2.78
N HIS A 125 4.94 2.88 -2.83
CA HIS A 125 3.87 3.85 -3.00
C HIS A 125 3.16 3.75 -4.36
N VAL A 126 3.92 3.63 -5.45
CA VAL A 126 3.38 3.47 -6.81
C VAL A 126 2.53 2.21 -6.89
N ALA A 127 3.01 1.09 -6.36
CA ALA A 127 2.24 -0.15 -6.33
C ALA A 127 0.95 -0.03 -5.50
N GLU A 128 0.99 0.72 -4.40
CA GLU A 128 -0.17 1.04 -3.57
C GLU A 128 -1.21 1.88 -4.31
N CYS A 129 -0.82 3.04 -4.83
CA CYS A 129 -1.74 3.94 -5.54
C CYS A 129 -2.28 3.31 -6.81
N TRP A 130 -1.45 2.57 -7.56
CA TRP A 130 -1.89 1.82 -8.72
C TRP A 130 -2.96 0.79 -8.33
N GLY A 131 -2.72 -0.01 -7.29
CA GLY A 131 -3.68 -1.03 -6.83
C GLY A 131 -5.03 -0.44 -6.44
N PHE A 132 -5.03 0.63 -5.64
CA PHE A 132 -6.25 1.31 -5.22
C PHE A 132 -6.99 1.95 -6.39
N LEU A 133 -6.29 2.66 -7.26
CA LEU A 133 -6.88 3.37 -8.39
C LEU A 133 -7.49 2.40 -9.42
N GLN A 134 -6.74 1.36 -9.80
CA GLN A 134 -7.21 0.35 -10.77
C GLN A 134 -8.42 -0.41 -10.22
N SER A 135 -8.38 -0.77 -8.94
CA SER A 135 -9.50 -1.43 -8.27
C SER A 135 -10.74 -0.53 -8.22
N TYR A 136 -10.59 0.73 -7.86
CA TYR A 136 -11.69 1.70 -7.82
C TYR A 136 -12.34 1.86 -9.20
N GLN A 137 -11.53 2.06 -10.25
CA GLN A 137 -12.03 2.21 -11.62
C GLN A 137 -12.73 0.95 -12.17
N THR A 138 -12.31 -0.22 -11.71
CA THR A 138 -12.83 -1.51 -12.19
C THR A 138 -14.08 -1.94 -11.43
N TYR A 139 -14.06 -1.84 -10.11
CA TYR A 139 -15.06 -2.46 -9.24
C TYR A 139 -15.99 -1.46 -8.54
N CYS A 140 -15.62 -0.19 -8.39
CA CYS A 140 -16.56 0.81 -7.88
C CYS A 140 -17.59 1.16 -8.97
N ARG A 141 -18.84 1.39 -8.55
CA ARG A 141 -19.91 1.83 -9.46
C ARG A 141 -19.69 3.24 -9.98
N VAL A 142 -19.02 4.09 -9.19
CA VAL A 142 -18.73 5.47 -9.54
C VAL A 142 -17.31 5.53 -10.06
N ARG A 143 -17.15 6.00 -11.30
CA ARG A 143 -15.83 6.25 -11.89
C ARG A 143 -15.44 7.71 -11.69
N ILE A 144 -14.14 7.95 -11.59
CA ILE A 144 -13.56 9.30 -11.56
C ILE A 144 -12.89 9.60 -12.90
N SER A 145 -12.86 10.89 -13.27
CA SER A 145 -12.32 11.32 -14.57
C SER A 145 -10.80 11.07 -14.66
N GLY A 146 -10.22 11.15 -15.86
CA GLY A 146 -8.76 11.06 -16.00
C GLY A 146 -8.03 12.16 -15.21
N ALA A 147 -8.60 13.36 -15.16
CA ALA A 147 -8.05 14.47 -14.38
C ALA A 147 -8.13 14.21 -12.87
N ASP A 148 -9.22 13.62 -12.37
CA ASP A 148 -9.34 13.23 -10.96
C ASP A 148 -8.37 12.10 -10.60
N GLN A 149 -8.09 11.17 -11.53
CA GLN A 149 -7.09 10.14 -11.32
C GLN A 149 -5.69 10.74 -11.17
N ASP A 150 -5.34 11.73 -12.00
CA ASP A 150 -4.07 12.45 -11.88
C ASP A 150 -4.03 13.28 -10.58
N LEU A 151 -5.15 13.89 -10.18
CA LEU A 151 -5.26 14.59 -8.90
C LEU A 151 -5.10 13.64 -7.70
N TYR A 152 -5.68 12.44 -7.73
CA TYR A 152 -5.49 11.42 -6.71
C TYR A 152 -4.02 11.06 -6.51
N LEU A 153 -3.28 10.83 -7.61
CA LEU A 153 -1.85 10.51 -7.56
C LEU A 153 -1.04 11.68 -6.97
N LYS A 154 -1.37 12.91 -7.37
CA LYS A 154 -0.75 14.12 -6.81
C LYS A 154 -1.02 14.32 -5.33
N GLU A 155 -2.26 14.08 -4.88
CA GLU A 155 -2.61 14.12 -3.46
C GLU A 155 -1.79 13.07 -2.70
N MET A 156 -1.82 11.81 -3.14
CA MET A 156 -1.16 10.70 -2.47
C MET A 156 0.38 10.84 -2.41
N ALA A 157 1.00 11.53 -3.39
CA ALA A 157 2.44 11.81 -3.39
C ALA A 157 2.91 12.53 -2.12
N VAL A 158 2.05 13.35 -1.47
CA VAL A 158 2.35 14.05 -0.21
C VAL A 158 2.78 13.06 0.88
N VAL A 159 2.12 11.89 0.97
CA VAL A 159 2.45 10.87 1.98
C VAL A 159 3.78 10.18 1.65
N ALA A 160 4.03 9.89 0.38
CA ALA A 160 5.26 9.25 -0.07
C ALA A 160 6.48 10.15 0.16
N GLU A 161 6.38 11.41 -0.23
CA GLU A 161 7.44 12.41 -0.04
C GLU A 161 7.71 12.64 1.46
N ALA A 162 6.66 12.69 2.28
CA ALA A 162 6.80 12.79 3.73
C ALA A 162 7.49 11.55 4.35
N LEU A 163 7.32 10.36 3.77
CA LEU A 163 8.05 9.15 4.15
C LEU A 163 9.51 9.16 3.67
N GLY A 164 9.88 10.04 2.73
CA GLY A 164 11.23 10.17 2.17
C GLY A 164 11.39 9.65 0.74
N ALA A 165 10.30 9.29 0.05
CA ALA A 165 10.34 8.95 -1.37
C ALA A 165 10.78 10.15 -2.21
N ARG A 166 11.41 9.88 -3.35
CA ARG A 166 11.82 10.90 -4.33
C ARG A 166 11.36 10.49 -5.73
N ASP A 167 11.17 11.49 -6.59
CA ASP A 167 10.69 11.31 -7.97
C ASP A 167 9.38 10.49 -8.03
N VAL A 168 8.45 10.82 -7.13
CA VAL A 168 7.17 10.14 -7.00
C VAL A 168 6.26 10.53 -8.18
N PRO A 169 5.71 9.57 -8.95
CA PRO A 169 4.76 9.87 -10.01
C PRO A 169 3.51 10.58 -9.48
N GLN A 170 3.14 11.70 -10.11
CA GLN A 170 1.98 12.53 -9.76
C GLN A 170 0.92 12.55 -10.86
N SER A 171 1.07 11.71 -11.90
CA SER A 171 0.08 11.51 -12.96
C SER A 171 0.08 10.07 -13.45
N ARG A 172 -0.98 9.65 -14.14
CA ARG A 172 -1.07 8.30 -14.72
C ARG A 172 0.05 8.03 -15.73
N ALA A 173 0.39 9.04 -16.54
CA ALA A 173 1.46 8.91 -17.52
C ALA A 173 2.81 8.65 -16.84
N GLU A 174 3.11 9.40 -15.78
CA GLU A 174 4.33 9.19 -14.98
C GLU A 174 4.32 7.85 -14.25
N LEU A 175 3.16 7.41 -13.76
CA LEU A 175 2.99 6.13 -13.08
C LEU A 175 3.26 4.98 -14.05
N ASP A 176 2.69 5.04 -15.26
CA ASP A 176 2.89 4.03 -16.30
C ASP A 176 4.37 3.97 -16.73
N GLU A 177 5.00 5.13 -16.91
CA GLU A 177 6.42 5.23 -17.21
C GLU A 177 7.29 4.64 -16.08
N PHE A 178 6.93 4.90 -14.82
CA PHE A 178 7.60 4.33 -13.65
C PHE A 178 7.50 2.80 -13.65
N LEU A 179 6.31 2.24 -13.89
CA LEU A 179 6.09 0.80 -13.95
C LEU A 179 6.91 0.16 -15.07
N VAL A 180 6.93 0.76 -16.26
CA VAL A 180 7.73 0.28 -17.40
C VAL A 180 9.22 0.26 -17.06
N LYS A 181 9.75 1.32 -16.45
CA LYS A 181 11.16 1.41 -16.05
C LYS A 181 11.52 0.37 -14.98
N THR A 182 10.67 0.23 -13.95
CA THR A 182 10.94 -0.68 -12.82
C THR A 182 10.78 -2.15 -13.20
N ARG A 183 10.00 -2.48 -14.25
CA ARG A 183 9.72 -3.87 -14.66
C ARG A 183 10.97 -4.73 -14.83
N ALA A 184 12.08 -4.16 -15.32
CA ALA A 184 13.33 -4.91 -15.50
C ALA A 184 13.98 -5.39 -14.19
N GLU A 185 13.59 -4.80 -13.06
CA GLU A 185 14.11 -5.12 -11.72
C GLU A 185 13.24 -6.16 -10.99
N LEU A 186 12.06 -6.47 -11.52
CA LEU A 186 11.05 -7.31 -10.89
C LEU A 186 11.32 -8.79 -11.14
N VAL A 187 11.08 -9.61 -10.11
CA VAL A 187 11.36 -11.04 -10.13
C VAL A 187 10.20 -11.80 -9.48
N CYS A 188 9.74 -12.87 -10.12
CA CYS A 188 8.78 -13.82 -9.53
C CYS A 188 9.48 -15.14 -9.17
N ASP A 189 9.94 -15.24 -7.93
CA ASP A 189 10.71 -16.36 -7.41
C ASP A 189 9.98 -17.14 -6.29
N GLY A 190 10.73 -18.00 -5.58
CA GLY A 190 10.20 -18.76 -4.45
C GLY A 190 9.72 -17.87 -3.30
N ARG A 191 10.36 -16.72 -3.05
CA ARG A 191 9.94 -15.79 -2.00
C ARG A 191 8.63 -15.09 -2.37
N THR A 192 8.48 -14.74 -3.64
CA THR A 192 7.25 -14.14 -4.18
C THR A 192 6.07 -15.11 -4.06
N ARG A 193 6.27 -16.37 -4.50
CA ARG A 193 5.24 -17.42 -4.40
C ARG A 193 4.85 -17.74 -2.95
N GLU A 194 5.79 -17.62 -2.02
CA GLU A 194 5.51 -17.79 -0.59
C GLU A 194 4.58 -16.69 -0.06
N VAL A 195 4.73 -15.43 -0.50
CA VAL A 195 3.79 -14.35 -0.14
C VAL A 195 2.38 -14.69 -0.62
N MET A 196 2.23 -15.12 -1.87
CA MET A 196 0.95 -15.55 -2.44
C MET A 196 0.33 -16.72 -1.66
N ARG A 197 1.16 -17.70 -1.29
CA ARG A 197 0.72 -18.83 -0.47
C ARG A 197 0.22 -18.37 0.90
N VAL A 198 0.95 -17.49 1.59
CA VAL A 198 0.57 -16.94 2.89
C VAL A 198 -0.76 -16.18 2.81
N LEU A 199 -0.94 -15.35 1.78
CA LEU A 199 -2.22 -14.66 1.53
C LEU A 199 -3.34 -15.68 1.28
N GLY A 200 -3.10 -16.72 0.49
CA GLY A 200 -4.06 -17.77 0.17
C GLY A 200 -4.46 -18.68 1.32
N VAL A 201 -3.68 -18.74 2.42
CA VAL A 201 -4.03 -19.51 3.62
C VAL A 201 -4.37 -18.64 4.82
N MET A 202 -4.36 -17.32 4.65
CA MET A 202 -4.72 -16.37 5.70
C MET A 202 -6.14 -16.65 6.22
N ARG A 203 -6.28 -16.63 7.55
CA ARG A 203 -7.56 -16.82 8.23
C ARG A 203 -8.22 -15.46 8.46
N LEU A 204 -9.40 -15.26 7.90
CA LEU A 204 -10.21 -14.07 8.12
C LEU A 204 -11.23 -14.33 9.24
N PRO A 205 -11.48 -13.36 10.14
CA PRO A 205 -12.44 -13.48 11.23
C PRO A 205 -13.88 -13.21 10.75
N VAL A 206 -14.30 -13.88 9.67
CA VAL A 206 -15.62 -13.69 9.04
C VAL A 206 -16.23 -15.04 8.63
N PRO A 207 -17.56 -15.18 8.57
CA PRO A 207 -18.21 -16.34 7.98
C PRO A 207 -17.74 -16.58 6.54
N LEU A 208 -17.65 -17.84 6.11
CA LEU A 208 -17.19 -18.21 4.77
C LEU A 208 -15.83 -17.59 4.39
N ALA A 209 -14.93 -17.44 5.37
CA ALA A 209 -13.61 -16.81 5.22
C ALA A 209 -12.84 -17.27 3.97
N GLY A 210 -12.90 -18.56 3.62
CA GLY A 210 -12.25 -19.10 2.43
C GLY A 210 -12.83 -18.56 1.12
N ILE A 211 -14.15 -18.51 0.98
CA ILE A 211 -14.84 -18.01 -0.23
C ILE A 211 -14.57 -16.52 -0.39
N SER A 212 -14.77 -15.74 0.68
CA SER A 212 -14.51 -14.30 0.67
C SER A 212 -13.05 -14.00 0.31
N ARG A 213 -12.10 -14.63 0.98
CA ARG A 213 -10.67 -14.47 0.69
C ARG A 213 -10.33 -14.81 -0.77
N ASN A 214 -10.79 -15.96 -1.26
CA ASN A 214 -10.49 -16.39 -2.63
C ASN A 214 -11.09 -15.44 -3.67
N LEU A 215 -12.29 -14.90 -3.42
CA LEU A 215 -12.90 -13.89 -4.27
C LEU A 215 -12.05 -12.60 -4.32
N PHE A 216 -11.67 -12.06 -3.16
CA PHE A 216 -10.86 -10.84 -3.10
C PHE A 216 -9.46 -11.02 -3.69
N LEU A 217 -8.80 -12.16 -3.43
CA LEU A 217 -7.50 -12.48 -4.04
C LEU A 217 -7.62 -12.68 -5.56
N GLY A 218 -8.67 -13.35 -6.02
CA GLY A 218 -8.91 -13.53 -7.46
C GLY A 218 -9.17 -12.22 -8.18
N ALA A 219 -10.01 -11.35 -7.59
CA ALA A 219 -10.27 -10.02 -8.11
C ALA A 219 -9.02 -9.14 -8.14
N ALA A 220 -8.15 -9.26 -7.13
CA ALA A 220 -6.87 -8.55 -7.08
C ALA A 220 -5.89 -9.06 -8.15
N ALA A 221 -5.76 -10.37 -8.29
CA ALA A 221 -4.92 -10.98 -9.32
C ALA A 221 -5.38 -10.61 -10.74
N ALA A 222 -6.69 -10.49 -10.96
CA ALA A 222 -7.26 -10.09 -12.25
C ALA A 222 -6.97 -8.62 -12.62
N LEU A 223 -6.55 -7.77 -11.67
CA LEU A 223 -6.11 -6.40 -11.95
C LEU A 223 -4.65 -6.33 -12.39
N LEU A 224 -3.83 -7.30 -11.99
CA LEU A 224 -2.38 -7.28 -12.23
C LEU A 224 -2.10 -7.16 -13.73
N PRO A 225 -1.09 -6.36 -14.14
CA PRO A 225 -0.67 -6.32 -15.53
C PRO A 225 -0.27 -7.73 -16.01
N ASP A 226 -0.44 -8.04 -17.30
CA ASP A 226 -0.13 -9.37 -17.86
C ASP A 226 1.30 -9.89 -17.58
N TRP A 227 2.22 -8.99 -17.24
CA TRP A 227 3.61 -9.31 -16.94
C TRP A 227 3.87 -9.66 -15.47
N ALA A 228 2.91 -9.44 -14.57
CA ALA A 228 3.04 -9.55 -13.12
C ALA A 228 2.55 -10.90 -12.56
#